data_AF-A0A843BWQ3-F1
#
_entry.id   AF-A0A843BWQ3-F1
#
_cell.length_a   1.000
_cell.length_b   1.000
_cell.length_c   1.000
_cell.angle_alpha   90.00
_cell.angle_beta   90.00
_cell.angle_gamma   90.00
#
_symmetry.space_group_name_H-M   'P 1'
#
loop_
_entity.id
_entity.type
_entity.pdbx_description
1 polymer ?
#
loop_
_entity_poly.entity_id
_entity_poly.type
_entity_poly.pdbx_seq_one_letter_code
_entity_poly.pdbx_strand_id
1 'polypeptide(L)'
;SIIGATVIGLGTSLPELATTIQALKKGLFGMALGNIFGSCITNVTLVLGVTSLLSFSEVNVFAVENIMFYVLLSSLTMWYFVSVNEIISRKGALVLCIIYVLFVLQQIGVHLLF
;
A
#
# COMPACT_ATOMS: atom_id res chain seq x y z
N SER A 1 -3.81 4.86 -14.40
CA SER A 1 -2.48 5.03 -14.99
C SER A 1 -1.53 3.96 -14.49
N ILE A 2 -1.13 3.04 -15.36
CA ILE A 2 -0.34 1.85 -15.03
C ILE A 2 1.02 2.24 -14.43
N ILE A 3 1.75 3.13 -15.12
CA ILE A 3 3.12 3.55 -14.75
C ILE A 3 3.15 4.23 -13.36
N GLY A 4 2.17 5.11 -13.08
CA GLY A 4 2.09 5.81 -11.79
C GLY A 4 1.83 4.88 -10.62
N ALA A 5 0.85 3.99 -10.75
CA ALA A 5 0.46 3.06 -9.68
C ALA A 5 1.49 1.94 -9.45
N THR A 6 2.23 1.53 -10.49
CA THR A 6 3.17 0.40 -10.40
C THR A 6 4.61 0.89 -10.25
N VAL A 7 5.21 1.43 -11.31
CA VAL A 7 6.64 1.78 -11.35
C VAL A 7 6.98 2.91 -10.40
N ILE A 8 6.24 4.02 -10.48
CA ILE A 8 6.50 5.19 -9.64
C ILE A 8 6.16 4.86 -8.18
N GLY A 9 4.99 4.28 -7.93
CA GLY A 9 4.57 3.85 -6.59
C GLY A 9 5.59 2.90 -5.93
N LEU A 10 6.00 1.83 -6.61
CA LEU A 10 7.04 0.92 -6.13
C LEU A 10 8.37 1.64 -5.89
N GLY A 11 8.78 2.46 -6.85
CA GLY A 11 10.02 3.23 -6.79
C GLY A 11 10.07 4.11 -5.54
N THR A 12 8.97 4.79 -5.24
CA THR A 12 8.88 5.67 -4.07
C THR A 12 8.84 4.92 -2.76
N SER A 13 8.37 3.66 -2.71
CA SER A 13 8.26 2.86 -1.47
C SER A 13 9.48 1.97 -1.18
N LEU A 14 10.43 1.86 -2.11
CA LEU A 14 11.67 1.10 -1.94
C LEU A 14 12.55 1.62 -0.78
N PRO A 15 12.77 2.95 -0.64
CA PRO A 15 13.51 3.49 0.50
C PRO A 15 12.88 3.12 1.85
N GLU A 16 11.55 3.20 1.97
CA GLU A 16 10.80 2.87 3.18
C GLU A 16 10.88 1.38 3.50
N LEU A 17 10.87 0.53 2.48
CA LEU A 17 11.11 -0.90 2.66
C LEU A 17 12.53 -1.12 3.22
N ALA A 18 13.53 -0.44 2.66
CA ALA A 18 14.91 -0.55 3.12
C ALA A 18 15.11 -0.04 4.56
N THR A 19 14.48 1.08 4.94
CA THR A 19 14.55 1.60 6.32
C THR A 19 13.81 0.71 7.31
N THR A 20 12.64 0.20 6.93
CA THR A 20 11.87 -0.78 7.72
C THR A 20 12.68 -2.04 7.99
N ILE A 21 13.31 -2.63 6.96
CA ILE A 21 14.14 -3.83 7.11
C ILE A 21 15.33 -3.56 8.04
N GLN A 22 15.97 -2.39 7.92
CA GLN A 22 17.06 -2.02 8.83
C GLN A 22 16.60 -1.86 10.28
N ALA A 23 15.44 -1.26 10.51
CA ALA A 23 14.85 -1.14 11.85
C ALA A 23 14.55 -2.51 12.45
N LEU A 24 13.96 -3.42 11.67
CA LEU A 24 13.70 -4.81 12.09
C LEU A 24 14.99 -5.56 12.44
N LYS A 25 16.06 -5.42 11.64
CA LYS A 25 17.38 -6.01 11.93
C LYS A 25 17.98 -5.51 13.24
N LYS A 26 17.63 -4.30 13.66
CA LYS A 26 18.07 -3.70 14.94
C LYS A 26 17.11 -4.00 16.11
N GLY A 27 16.06 -4.79 15.91
CA GLY A 27 15.05 -5.09 16.93
C GLY A 27 14.10 -3.92 17.24
N LEU A 28 14.09 -2.88 16.40
CA LEU A 28 13.29 -1.67 16.59
C LEU A 28 11.90 -1.81 15.93
N PHE A 29 11.08 -2.74 16.45
CA PHE A 29 9.76 -3.06 15.88
C PHE A 29 8.78 -1.88 15.86
N GLY A 30 8.77 -1.06 16.91
CA GLY A 30 7.92 0.14 16.96
C GLY A 30 8.26 1.16 15.87
N MET A 31 9.55 1.34 15.57
CA MET A 31 10.01 2.20 14.48
C MET A 31 9.64 1.63 13.11
N ALA A 32 9.78 0.31 12.93
CA ALA A 32 9.40 -0.36 11.69
C ALA A 32 7.90 -0.19 11.40
N LEU A 33 7.03 -0.40 12.39
CA LEU A 33 5.60 -0.19 12.25
C LEU A 33 5.27 1.29 12.05
N GLY A 34 5.89 2.19 12.81
CA GLY A 34 5.71 3.63 12.67
C GLY A 34 6.04 4.13 11.26
N ASN A 35 7.09 3.59 10.64
CA ASN A 35 7.45 3.89 9.26
C ASN A 35 6.37 3.41 8.27
N ILE A 36 5.92 2.15 8.37
CA ILE A 36 4.90 1.59 7.46
C ILE A 36 3.59 2.40 7.53
N PHE A 37 3.05 2.58 8.74
CA PHE A 37 1.78 3.28 8.93
C PHE A 37 1.90 4.78 8.68
N GLY A 38 2.99 5.40 9.15
CA GLY A 38 3.26 6.81 8.97
C GLY A 38 3.31 7.18 7.48
N SER A 39 4.05 6.42 6.66
CA SER A 39 4.14 6.67 5.22
C SER A 39 2.79 6.57 4.52
N CYS A 40 1.95 5.59 4.86
CA CYS A 40 0.59 5.49 4.30
C CYS A 40 -0.27 6.72 4.65
N ILE A 41 -0.25 7.14 5.92
CA ILE A 41 -1.02 8.29 6.39
C ILE A 41 -0.52 9.56 5.71
N THR A 42 0.79 9.81 5.69
CA THR A 42 1.38 11.00 5.06
C THR A 42 1.13 11.03 3.56
N ASN A 43 1.16 9.90 2.85
CA ASN A 43 0.89 9.85 1.42
C ASN A 43 -0.57 10.21 1.10
N VAL A 44 -1.54 9.71 1.88
CA VAL A 44 -2.97 9.98 1.63
C VAL A 44 -3.39 11.36 2.13
N THR A 45 -2.81 11.85 3.23
CA THR A 45 -3.22 13.13 3.83
C THR A 45 -2.41 14.30 3.27
N LEU A 46 -1.08 14.24 3.38
CA LEU A 46 -0.20 15.34 3.04
C LEU A 46 0.10 15.36 1.54
N VAL A 47 0.61 14.27 0.96
CA VAL A 47 1.03 14.25 -0.45
C VAL A 47 -0.19 14.41 -1.35
N LEU A 48 -1.20 13.54 -1.20
CA LEU A 48 -2.42 13.63 -2.00
C LEU A 48 -3.16 14.96 -1.74
N GLY A 49 -3.25 15.42 -0.50
CA GLY A 49 -3.90 16.70 -0.15
C GLY A 49 -3.20 17.92 -0.75
N VAL A 50 -1.86 17.97 -0.73
CA VAL A 50 -1.10 19.06 -1.36
C VAL A 50 -1.22 18.98 -2.89
N THR A 51 -1.11 17.78 -3.47
CA THR A 51 -1.25 17.62 -4.94
C THR A 51 -2.64 17.97 -5.45
N SER A 52 -3.70 17.69 -4.69
CA SER A 52 -5.07 18.06 -5.06
C SER A 52 -5.33 19.58 -4.98
N LEU A 53 -4.67 20.28 -4.05
CA LEU A 53 -4.72 21.75 -3.99
C LEU A 53 -3.96 22.41 -5.13
N LEU A 54 -2.83 21.83 -5.55
CA LEU A 54 -1.96 22.39 -6.58
C LEU A 54 -2.39 22.02 -8.01
N SER A 55 -3.16 20.94 -8.19
CA SER A 55 -3.58 20.47 -9.51
C SER A 55 -5.02 19.99 -9.50
N PHE A 56 -5.87 20.72 -10.23
CA PHE A 56 -7.20 20.25 -10.62
C PHE A 56 -7.06 19.38 -11.87
N SER A 57 -6.75 18.10 -11.66
CA SER A 57 -6.80 17.10 -12.72
C SER A 57 -8.15 16.41 -12.71
N GLU A 58 -8.72 16.16 -13.89
CA GLU A 58 -9.86 15.25 -14.01
C GLU A 58 -9.45 13.86 -13.50
N VAL A 59 -10.26 13.31 -12.61
CA VAL A 59 -10.02 12.01 -11.97
C VAL A 59 -10.86 10.96 -12.68
N ASN A 60 -10.20 9.92 -13.17
CA ASN A 60 -10.90 8.75 -13.72
C ASN A 60 -11.50 7.94 -12.56
N VAL A 61 -12.83 7.99 -12.40
CA VAL A 61 -13.56 7.34 -11.31
C VAL A 61 -13.34 5.83 -11.30
N PHE A 62 -13.38 5.17 -12.46
CA PHE A 62 -13.14 3.71 -12.56
C PHE A 62 -11.74 3.32 -12.08
N ALA A 63 -10.72 4.13 -12.41
CA ALA A 63 -9.37 3.88 -11.93
C ALA A 63 -9.27 4.01 -10.40
N VAL A 64 -9.98 4.96 -9.80
CA VAL A 64 -10.01 5.17 -8.35
C VAL A 64 -10.78 4.07 -7.64
N GLU A 65 -11.92 3.62 -8.16
CA GLU A 65 -12.70 2.53 -7.57
C GLU A 65 -11.90 1.25 -7.45
N ASN A 66 -11.18 0.87 -8.51
CA ASN A 66 -10.30 -0.30 -8.50
C ASN A 66 -9.19 -0.16 -7.44
N ILE A 67 -8.52 1.00 -7.37
CA ILE A 67 -7.49 1.23 -6.36
C ILE A 67 -8.08 1.18 -4.95
N MET A 68 -9.24 1.81 -4.71
CA MET A 68 -9.92 1.83 -3.42
C MET A 68 -10.30 0.42 -2.96
N PHE A 69 -10.78 -0.43 -3.86
CA PHE A 69 -11.11 -1.82 -3.54
C PHE A 69 -9.91 -2.57 -2.96
N TYR A 70 -8.75 -2.50 -3.62
CA TYR A 70 -7.52 -3.16 -3.15
C TYR A 70 -6.95 -2.54 -1.87
N VAL A 71 -7.06 -1.22 -1.70
CA VAL A 71 -6.66 -0.51 -0.47
C VAL A 71 -7.53 -0.94 0.70
N LEU A 72 -8.85 -1.00 0.54
CA LEU A 72 -9.77 -1.46 1.58
C LEU A 72 -9.54 -2.93 1.92
N LEU A 73 -9.43 -3.79 0.91
CA LEU A 73 -9.21 -5.22 1.11
C LEU A 73 -7.91 -5.51 1.87
N SER A 74 -6.81 -4.86 1.48
CA SER A 74 -5.52 -5.00 2.17
C SER A 74 -5.56 -4.44 3.59
N SER A 75 -6.20 -3.29 3.81
CA SER A 75 -6.33 -2.66 5.13
C SER A 75 -7.17 -3.52 6.09
N LEU A 76 -8.30 -4.05 5.64
CA LEU A 76 -9.16 -4.94 6.43
C LEU A 76 -8.46 -6.27 6.75
N THR A 77 -7.76 -6.84 5.77
CA THR A 77 -6.98 -8.07 5.96
C THR A 77 -5.89 -7.86 7.00
N MET A 78 -5.16 -6.76 6.91
CA MET A 78 -4.10 -6.41 7.84
C MET A 78 -4.67 -6.16 9.25
N TRP A 79 -5.77 -5.41 9.37
CA TRP A 79 -6.49 -5.21 10.63
C TRP A 79 -6.92 -6.53 11.26
N TYR A 80 -7.55 -7.43 10.48
CA TYR A 80 -7.95 -8.75 10.96
C TYR A 80 -6.79 -9.57 11.52
N PHE A 81 -5.65 -9.63 10.80
CA PHE A 81 -4.49 -10.39 11.27
C PHE A 81 -3.85 -9.81 12.52
N VAL A 82 -3.77 -8.48 12.63
CA VAL A 82 -3.23 -7.79 13.80
C VAL A 82 -4.16 -7.97 15.01
N SER A 83 -5.49 -7.86 14.83
CA SER A 83 -6.45 -8.03 15.92
C SER A 83 -6.51 -9.45 16.49
N VAL A 84 -6.26 -10.48 15.67
CA VAL A 84 -6.35 -11.88 16.11
C VAL A 84 -5.06 -12.37 16.79
N ASN A 85 -3.88 -11.98 16.30
CA ASN A 85 -2.60 -12.56 16.76
C ASN A 85 -1.61 -11.54 17.32
N GLU A 86 -1.98 -10.26 17.46
CA GLU A 86 -1.12 -9.10 17.81
C GLU A 86 0.06 -8.84 16.85
N ILE A 87 0.41 -9.83 16.01
CA ILE A 87 1.53 -9.85 15.09
C ILE A 87 1.06 -10.45 13.76
N ILE A 88 1.55 -9.90 12.65
CA ILE A 88 1.31 -10.47 11.33
C ILE A 88 2.05 -11.80 11.21
N SER A 89 1.30 -12.90 11.19
CA SER A 89 1.84 -14.23 10.95
C SER A 89 2.40 -14.36 9.51
N ARG A 90 3.32 -15.31 9.28
CA ARG A 90 3.84 -15.61 7.92
C ARG A 90 2.72 -15.87 6.91
N LYS A 91 1.62 -16.49 7.34
CA LYS A 91 0.45 -16.73 6.48
C LYS A 91 -0.27 -15.43 6.12
N GLY A 92 -0.45 -14.52 7.09
CA GLY A 92 -1.04 -13.20 6.84
C GLY A 92 -0.19 -12.33 5.91
N ALA A 93 1.14 -12.35 6.07
CA ALA A 93 2.05 -11.68 5.15
C ALA A 93 1.93 -12.22 3.72
N LEU A 94 1.83 -13.55 3.56
CA LEU A 94 1.66 -14.19 2.25
C LEU A 94 0.35 -13.77 1.59
N VAL A 95 -0.76 -13.71 2.35
CA VAL A 95 -2.05 -13.22 1.85
C VAL A 95 -1.96 -11.77 1.37
N LEU A 96 -1.30 -10.88 2.14
CA LEU A 96 -1.10 -9.49 1.73
C LEU A 96 -0.25 -9.37 0.45
N CYS A 97 0.80 -10.19 0.31
CA CYS A 97 1.57 -10.26 -0.93
C CYS A 97 0.73 -10.73 -2.12
N ILE A 98 -0.16 -11.72 -1.94
CA ILE A 98 -1.06 -12.18 -3.01
C ILE A 98 -2.00 -11.04 -3.43
N ILE A 99 -2.59 -10.31 -2.48
CA ILE A 99 -3.46 -9.16 -2.78
C ILE A 99 -2.70 -8.11 -3.60
N TYR A 100 -1.45 -7.81 -3.22
CA TYR A 100 -0.62 -6.87 -3.96
C TYR A 100 -0.29 -7.35 -5.39
N VAL A 101 0.03 -8.64 -5.57
CA VAL A 101 0.28 -9.21 -6.89
C VAL A 101 -0.98 -9.16 -7.77
N LEU A 102 -2.15 -9.49 -7.21
CA LEU A 102 -3.43 -9.38 -7.93
C LEU A 102 -3.72 -7.94 -8.37
N PHE A 103 -3.47 -6.97 -7.49
CA PHE A 103 -3.58 -5.55 -7.82
C PHE A 103 -2.69 -5.16 -9.01
N VAL A 104 -1.41 -5.58 -8.98
CA VAL A 104 -0.46 -5.28 -10.07
C VAL A 104 -0.88 -5.94 -11.38
N LEU A 105 -1.32 -7.20 -11.34
CA LEU A 105 -1.79 -7.92 -12.53
C LEU A 105 -3.01 -7.23 -13.16
N GLN A 106 -3.97 -6.80 -12.35
CA GLN A 106 -5.15 -6.09 -12.85
C GLN A 106 -4.79 -4.70 -13.40
N GLN A 107 -3.83 -3.98 -12.81
CA GLN A 107 -3.33 -2.72 -13.34
C GLN A 107 -2.59 -2.88 -14.67
N ILE A 108 -1.90 -4.00 -14.91
CA ILE A 108 -1.20 -4.27 -16.19
C ILE A 108 -2.18 -4.63 -17.32
N GLY A 109 -3.47 -4.85 -17.02
CA GLY A 109 -4.51 -5.17 -18.00
C GLY A 109 -4.91 -6.64 -18.03
N VAL A 110 -4.45 -7.45 -17.06
CA VAL A 110 -4.94 -8.81 -16.84
C VAL A 110 -6.20 -8.72 -15.97
N HIS A 111 -7.38 -8.63 -16.60
CA HIS A 111 -8.67 -8.63 -15.91
C HIS A 111 -8.95 -10.01 -15.28
N LEU A 112 -8.40 -10.24 -14.08
CA LEU A 112 -8.62 -11.46 -13.29
C LEU A 112 -9.94 -11.42 -12.49
N LEU A 113 -10.41 -10.22 -12.12
CA LEU A 113 -11.69 -9.98 -11.44
C LEU A 113 -12.25 -8.63 -11.91
N PHE A 114 -13.18 -8.69 -12.87
CA PHE A 114 -13.80 -7.56 -13.59
C PHE A 114 -12.84 -6.76 -14.48
#